data_AF-D2D035-F1
#
_entry.id   AF-D2D035-F1
#
_cell.length_a   1.000
_cell.length_b   1.000
_cell.length_c   1.000
_cell.angle_alpha   90.00
_cell.angle_beta   90.00
_cell.angle_gamma   90.00
#
_symmetry.space_group_name_H-M   'P 1'
#
loop_
_entity.id
_entity.type
_entity.pdbx_description
1 polymer ?
#
loop_
_entity_poly.entity_id
_entity_poly.type
_entity_poly.pdbx_seq_one_letter_code
_entity_poly.pdbx_strand_id
1 'polypeptide(L)' 'MKTLAILLVFLVVVCVFVAQHPAYAACYMQRCWANCQAQYGRYFRRAYCEGSSCVCVFNNGTKVVLRSK' A
#
# COMPACT_ATOMS: atom_id res chain seq x y z
N MET A 1 23.89 -13.27 -27.65
CA MET A 1 22.47 -13.18 -28.10
C MET A 1 21.47 -13.90 -27.17
N LYS A 2 21.83 -14.96 -26.43
CA LYS A 2 20.89 -15.63 -25.49
C LYS A 2 20.63 -14.84 -24.18
N THR A 3 21.61 -14.10 -23.67
CA THR A 3 21.54 -13.40 -22.38
C THR A 3 20.53 -12.24 -22.37
N LEU A 4 20.45 -11.48 -23.47
CA LEU A 4 19.49 -10.38 -23.60
C LEU A 4 18.03 -10.87 -23.58
N ALA A 5 17.77 -12.04 -24.17
CA ALA A 5 16.43 -12.63 -24.16
C ALA A 5 16.00 -13.02 -22.73
N ILE A 6 16.92 -13.56 -21.93
CA ILE A 6 16.64 -13.94 -20.53
C ILE A 6 16.34 -12.70 -19.68
N LEU A 7 17.13 -11.63 -19.85
CA LEU A 7 16.91 -10.36 -19.15
C LEU A 7 15.56 -9.74 -19.49
N LEU A 8 15.18 -9.75 -20.77
CA LEU A 8 13.89 -9.22 -21.22
C LEU A 8 12.72 -9.99 -20.61
N VAL A 9 12.78 -11.33 -20.59
CA VAL A 9 11.73 -12.16 -19.98
C VAL A 9 11.61 -11.87 -18.48
N PHE A 10 12.73 -11.75 -17.77
CA PHE A 10 12.72 -11.42 -16.34
C PHE A 10 12.09 -10.05 -16.07
N LEU A 11 12.45 -9.06 -16.88
CA LEU A 11 11.96 -7.69 -16.75
C LEU A 11 10.45 -7.62 -17.02
N VAL A 12 9.96 -8.34 -18.03
CA VAL A 12 8.51 -8.44 -18.31
C VAL A 12 7.76 -9.07 -17.15
N VAL A 13 8.27 -10.17 -16.57
CA VAL A 13 7.64 -10.82 -15.40
C VAL A 13 7.55 -9.87 -14.20
N VAL A 14 8.62 -9.12 -13.92
CA VAL A 14 8.64 -8.11 -12.84
C VAL A 14 7.62 -7.00 -13.11
N CYS A 15 7.56 -6.48 -14.34
CA CYS A 15 6.59 -5.43 -14.71
C CYS A 15 5.13 -5.91 -14.57
N VAL A 16 4.83 -7.13 -15.01
CA VAL A 16 3.48 -7.70 -14.88
C VAL A 16 3.12 -7.91 -13.41
N PHE A 17 4.06 -8.36 -12.57
CA PHE A 17 3.85 -8.52 -11.14
C PHE A 17 3.53 -7.19 -10.45
N VAL A 18 4.29 -6.13 -10.77
CA VAL A 18 4.02 -4.77 -10.24
C VAL A 18 2.66 -4.24 -10.71
N ALA A 19 2.28 -4.50 -11.97
CA ALA A 19 0.99 -4.07 -12.52
C ALA A 19 -0.21 -4.86 -11.97
N GLN A 20 -0.03 -6.14 -11.61
CA GLN A 20 -1.06 -6.99 -11.00
C GLN A 20 -1.24 -6.73 -9.50
N HIS A 21 -0.25 -6.14 -8.83
CA HIS A 21 -0.33 -5.72 -7.43
C HIS A 21 -0.36 -4.18 -7.27
N PRO A 22 -1.26 -3.43 -7.95
CA PRO A 22 -1.31 -1.97 -7.86
C PRO A 22 -1.84 -1.49 -6.50
N ALA A 23 -2.43 -2.40 -5.69
CA ALA A 23 -2.94 -2.10 -4.36
C ALA A 23 -1.85 -1.63 -3.39
N TYR A 24 -0.59 -2.03 -3.60
CA TYR A 24 0.54 -1.52 -2.81
C TYR A 24 0.96 -0.10 -3.22
N ALA A 25 0.61 0.34 -4.43
CA ALA A 25 1.00 1.65 -4.97
C ALA A 25 -0.08 2.73 -4.77
N ALA A 26 -1.36 2.38 -4.87
CA ALA A 26 -2.46 3.34 -4.70
C ALA A 26 -2.59 3.83 -3.25
N CYS A 27 -2.34 2.94 -2.28
CA CYS A 27 -2.31 3.29 -0.87
C CYS A 27 -0.86 3.25 -0.39
N TYR A 28 -0.26 4.44 -0.32
CA TYR A 28 1.10 4.60 0.19
C TYR A 28 1.08 4.31 1.70
N MET A 29 1.41 3.08 2.10
CA MET A 29 1.32 2.59 3.48
C MET A 29 2.02 3.53 4.48
N GLN A 30 3.20 4.04 4.13
CA GLN A 30 3.93 5.00 4.97
C GLN A 30 3.16 6.31 5.16
N ARG A 31 2.54 6.83 4.09
CA ARG A 31 1.73 8.05 4.15
C ARG A 31 0.42 7.83 4.90
N CYS A 32 -0.20 6.66 4.70
CA CYS A 32 -1.38 6.23 5.42
C CYS A 32 -1.11 6.16 6.93
N TRP A 33 -0.04 5.46 7.32
CA TRP A 33 0.38 5.33 8.72
C TRP A 33 0.71 6.70 9.34
N ALA A 34 1.47 7.54 8.64
CA ALA A 34 1.79 8.89 9.10
C ALA A 34 0.54 9.76 9.29
N ASN A 35 -0.44 9.68 8.36
CA ASN A 35 -1.69 10.44 8.47
C ASN A 35 -2.56 9.94 9.62
N CYS A 36 -2.73 8.62 9.77
CA CYS A 36 -3.44 8.03 10.90
C CYS A 36 -2.80 8.41 12.24
N GLN A 37 -1.47 8.38 12.32
CA GLN A 37 -0.75 8.77 13.53
C GLN A 37 -0.85 10.27 13.80
N ALA A 38 -0.79 11.12 12.77
CA ALA A 38 -0.94 12.57 12.93
C ALA A 38 -2.35 12.97 13.38
N GLN A 39 -3.39 12.33 12.83
CA GLN A 39 -4.78 12.66 13.18
C GLN A 39 -5.20 12.10 14.54
N TYR A 40 -4.75 10.88 14.89
CA TYR A 40 -5.32 10.13 16.02
C TYR A 40 -4.33 9.82 17.14
N GLY A 41 -3.03 10.09 16.94
CA GLY A 41 -2.00 10.07 17.97
C GLY A 41 -2.03 8.82 18.85
N ARG A 42 -2.33 9.01 20.14
CA ARG A 42 -2.33 7.95 21.17
C ARG A 42 -3.40 6.86 20.97
N TYR A 43 -4.46 7.13 20.22
CA TYR A 43 -5.54 6.16 19.98
C TYR A 43 -5.25 5.25 18.79
N PHE A 44 -4.28 5.62 17.95
CA PHE A 44 -3.87 4.86 16.79
C PHE A 44 -3.12 3.59 17.17
N ARG A 45 -3.56 2.45 16.62
CA ARG A 45 -2.97 1.13 16.88
C ARG A 45 -2.25 0.54 15.68
N ARG A 46 -2.89 0.61 14.51
CA ARG A 46 -2.39 0.07 13.26
C ARG A 46 -3.06 0.79 12.09
N ALA A 47 -2.33 0.96 11.01
CA ALA A 47 -2.89 1.37 9.72
C ALA A 47 -2.64 0.23 8.73
N TYR A 48 -3.54 0.04 7.77
CA TYR A 48 -3.31 -0.84 6.64
C TYR A 48 -4.04 -0.32 5.41
N CYS A 49 -3.60 -0.78 4.25
CA CYS A 49 -4.21 -0.44 2.98
C CYS A 49 -5.23 -1.52 2.60
N GLU A 50 -6.49 -1.10 2.41
CA GLU A 50 -7.56 -1.95 1.88
C GLU A 50 -7.85 -1.49 0.45
N GLY A 51 -7.16 -2.11 -0.52
CA GLY A 51 -7.15 -1.67 -1.91
C GLY A 51 -6.53 -0.28 -2.05
N SER A 52 -7.29 0.68 -2.60
CA SER A 52 -6.90 2.09 -2.72
C SER A 52 -7.20 2.94 -1.48
N SER A 53 -7.82 2.36 -0.44
CA SER A 53 -8.23 3.09 0.75
C SER A 53 -7.29 2.84 1.92
N CYS A 54 -6.99 3.90 2.68
CA CYS A 54 -6.19 3.81 3.89
C CYS A 54 -7.11 3.56 5.09
N VAL A 55 -6.86 2.51 5.87
CA VAL A 55 -7.66 2.16 7.04
C VAL A 55 -6.85 2.40 8.30
N CYS A 56 -7.34 3.27 9.17
CA CYS A 56 -6.82 3.49 10.51
C CYS A 56 -7.61 2.65 11.52
N VAL A 57 -6.93 1.89 12.37
CA VAL A 57 -7.56 1.13 13.46
C VAL A 57 -7.16 1.72 14.80
N PHE A 58 -8.16 1.85 15.67
CA PHE A 58 -8.02 2.41 17.01
C PHE A 58 -7.94 1.33 18.07
N ASN A 59 -7.47 1.71 19.25
CA ASN A 59 -7.39 0.81 20.41
C ASN A 59 -8.74 0.20 20.82
N ASN A 60 -9.86 0.86 20.51
CA ASN A 60 -11.22 0.39 20.80
C ASN A 60 -11.82 -0.52 19.70
N GLY A 61 -11.02 -0.97 18.74
CA GLY A 61 -11.50 -1.80 17.62
C GLY A 61 -12.24 -1.03 16.51
N THR A 62 -12.56 0.24 16.72
CA THR A 62 -13.10 1.12 15.69
C THR A 62 -12.12 1.24 14.53
N LYS A 63 -12.63 1.29 13.29
CA LYS A 63 -11.85 1.50 12.07
C LYS A 63 -12.39 2.70 11.30
N VAL A 64 -11.51 3.55 10.79
CA VAL A 64 -11.85 4.68 9.92
C VAL A 64 -11.14 4.51 8.59
N VAL A 65 -11.90 4.66 7.51
CA VAL A 65 -11.40 4.58 6.14
C VAL A 65 -11.16 6.00 5.62
N LEU A 66 -9.89 6.34 5.42
CA LEU A 66 -9.46 7.55 4.75
C LEU A 66 -9.53 7.33 3.23
N ARG A 67 -10.52 7.94 2.57
CA ARG A 67 -10.51 8.08 1.11
C ARG A 67 -9.54 9.20 0.73
N SER A 68 -8.53 8.89 -0.08
CA SER A 68 -7.82 9.93 -0.84
C SER A 68 -8.84 10.66 -1.70
N LYS A 69 -8.96 11.97 -1.48
CA LYS A 69 -9.77 12.87 -2.29
C LYS A 69 -9.05 13.22 -3.59
#